data_AF-A0A8C1RCF2-F1
#
_entry.id   AF-A0A8C1RCF2-F1
#
_cell.length_a   1.000
_cell.length_b   1.000
_cell.length_c   1.000
_cell.angle_alpha   90.00
_cell.angle_beta   90.00
_cell.angle_gamma   90.00
#
_symmetry.space_group_name_H-M   'P 1'
#
loop_
_entity.id
_entity.type
_entity.pdbx_description
1 polymer ?
#
loop_
_entity_poly.entity_id
_entity_poly.type
_entity_poly.pdbx_seq_one_letter_code
_entity_poly.pdbx_strand_id
1 'polypeptide(L)'
;MTARVCCSLTAVLLCLSVYLSTIDAKGRVTKKPGVCPSNNRLGICVMRENYCFHDGDCPNDQKCCSYGCGRQCMALYREKPGVCPSKTLGVGLCVELCSLDSNCPNDQKCCSNGCGHQCIAPYREKPGVCPRTPLRIKGVCTERCSHDGDCPNDEKCCSNGCGHQCMALPKEKPGVCPRTTPRMKGVCAERCSHDGDCPNDEKCCSNGCGHQCTPLPKEKPGVCPMTLAGLRGSCEELCVSDFDCPRNEKCCSSICGGRLCTPAS
;
A
#
# COMPACT_ATOMS: atom_id res chain seq x y z
N MET A 1 25.57 -27.76 49.43
CA MET A 1 25.68 -26.77 48.32
C MET A 1 24.41 -26.69 47.46
N THR A 2 23.24 -27.05 48.00
CA THR A 2 21.98 -27.12 47.23
C THR A 2 21.04 -25.93 47.49
N ALA A 3 21.05 -25.35 48.70
CA ALA A 3 20.14 -24.25 49.06
C ALA A 3 20.47 -22.90 48.40
N ARG A 4 21.75 -22.58 48.17
CA ARG A 4 22.17 -21.31 47.54
C ARG A 4 21.80 -21.23 46.06
N VAL A 5 21.78 -22.36 45.36
CA VAL A 5 21.45 -22.43 43.93
C VAL A 5 19.94 -22.25 43.72
N CYS A 6 19.10 -22.77 44.62
CA CYS A 6 17.65 -22.60 44.56
C CYS A 6 17.20 -21.14 44.78
N CYS A 7 17.81 -20.40 45.71
CA CYS A 7 17.48 -18.98 45.93
C CYS A 7 17.86 -18.08 44.74
N SER A 8 18.92 -18.43 44.01
CA SER A 8 19.31 -17.69 42.81
C SER A 8 18.37 -17.97 41.63
N LEU A 9 17.88 -19.21 41.47
CA LEU A 9 16.92 -19.55 40.42
C LEU A 9 15.54 -18.91 40.64
N THR A 10 15.05 -18.86 41.88
CA THR A 10 13.77 -18.20 42.19
C THR A 10 13.84 -16.69 41.97
N ALA A 11 14.95 -16.05 42.33
CA ALA A 11 15.17 -14.62 42.05
C ALA A 11 15.20 -14.33 40.54
N VAL A 12 15.84 -15.18 39.74
CA VAL A 12 15.87 -15.04 38.27
C VAL A 12 14.49 -15.25 37.65
N LEU A 13 13.71 -16.22 38.12
CA LEU A 13 12.36 -16.46 37.64
C LEU A 13 11.38 -15.32 37.99
N LEU A 14 11.52 -14.73 39.18
CA LEU A 14 10.74 -13.55 39.57
C LEU A 14 11.15 -12.30 38.77
N CYS A 15 12.43 -12.11 38.49
CA CYS A 15 12.89 -11.03 37.62
C CYS A 15 12.40 -11.23 36.18
N LEU A 16 12.39 -12.46 35.67
CA LEU A 16 11.87 -12.78 34.34
C LEU A 16 10.36 -12.60 34.26
N SER A 17 9.60 -12.98 35.29
CA SER A 17 8.14 -12.78 35.29
C SER A 17 7.78 -11.29 35.34
N VAL A 18 8.50 -10.48 36.14
CA VAL A 18 8.34 -9.02 36.16
C VAL A 18 8.77 -8.39 34.83
N TYR A 19 9.86 -8.87 34.22
CA TYR A 19 10.33 -8.41 32.91
C TYR A 19 9.34 -8.75 31.78
N LEU A 20 8.82 -9.97 31.73
CA LEU A 20 7.79 -10.39 30.77
C LEU A 20 6.48 -9.60 30.97
N SER A 21 6.08 -9.33 32.21
CA SER A 21 4.90 -8.52 32.54
C SER A 21 5.04 -7.05 32.09
N THR A 22 6.27 -6.51 32.11
CA THR A 22 6.54 -5.13 31.65
C THR A 22 6.67 -4.99 30.14
N ILE A 23 7.00 -6.07 29.42
CA ILE A 23 7.00 -6.10 27.95
C ILE A 23 5.55 -6.10 27.42
N ASP A 24 4.63 -6.81 28.07
CA ASP A 24 3.20 -6.78 27.72
C ASP A 24 2.55 -5.42 27.99
N ALA A 25 3.03 -4.67 29.00
CA ALA A 25 2.54 -3.32 29.32
C ALA A 25 2.98 -2.25 28.31
N LYS A 26 4.01 -2.49 27.49
CA LYS A 26 4.30 -1.70 26.29
C LYS A 26 3.49 -2.26 25.14
N GLY A 27 2.17 -2.09 25.25
CA GLY A 27 1.20 -2.55 24.28
C GLY A 27 1.67 -2.26 22.85
N ARG A 28 1.62 -3.29 22.00
CA ARG A 28 1.72 -3.13 20.55
C ARG A 28 0.89 -1.91 20.16
N VAL A 29 1.52 -0.93 19.52
CA VAL A 29 0.82 0.20 18.89
C VAL A 29 -0.04 -0.39 17.76
N THR A 30 -1.23 -0.84 18.11
CA THR A 30 -2.18 -1.45 17.20
C THR A 30 -2.89 -0.32 16.47
N LYS A 31 -2.40 0.04 15.28
CA LYS A 31 -3.16 0.91 14.38
C LYS A 31 -4.40 0.14 13.94
N LYS A 32 -5.55 0.40 14.56
CA LYS A 32 -6.81 -0.24 14.15
C LYS A 32 -7.20 0.25 12.74
N PRO A 33 -7.72 -0.60 11.85
CA PRO A 33 -8.18 -0.18 10.52
C PRO A 33 -9.38 0.79 10.64
N GLY A 34 -9.53 1.73 9.69
CA GLY A 34 -10.62 2.73 9.68
C GLY A 34 -10.15 4.18 9.83
N VAL A 35 -11.02 5.12 9.47
CA VAL A 35 -10.74 6.57 9.38
C VAL A 35 -11.51 7.31 10.47
N CYS A 36 -10.86 8.30 11.10
CA CYS A 36 -11.52 9.15 12.09
C CYS A 36 -12.57 10.05 11.44
N PRO A 37 -13.76 10.24 12.05
CA PRO A 37 -14.75 11.19 11.57
C PRO A 37 -14.17 12.59 11.41
N SER A 38 -14.37 13.20 10.24
CA SER A 38 -14.11 14.62 10.03
C SER A 38 -15.08 15.43 10.86
N ASN A 39 -14.68 15.86 12.06
CA ASN A 39 -15.50 16.72 12.90
C ASN A 39 -14.96 18.14 12.94
N ASN A 40 -15.77 19.08 12.43
CA ASN A 40 -15.48 20.51 12.41
C ASN A 40 -16.19 21.26 13.54
N ARG A 41 -16.54 20.60 14.67
CA ARG A 41 -17.17 21.28 15.80
C ARG A 41 -16.15 22.12 16.56
N LEU A 42 -16.10 23.42 16.27
CA LEU A 42 -15.59 24.44 17.17
C LEU A 42 -16.53 24.53 18.38
N GLY A 43 -16.05 24.12 19.56
CA GLY A 43 -16.79 24.19 20.82
C GLY A 43 -15.84 24.28 22.01
N ILE A 44 -16.35 24.77 23.14
CA ILE A 44 -15.58 24.94 24.39
C ILE A 44 -15.08 23.57 24.88
N CYS A 45 -13.81 23.52 25.23
CA CYS A 45 -13.14 22.31 25.72
C CYS A 45 -13.63 21.93 27.11
N VAL A 46 -14.46 20.90 27.17
CA VAL A 46 -14.82 20.24 28.44
C VAL A 46 -14.08 18.92 28.47
N MET A 47 -13.08 18.79 29.34
CA MET A 47 -12.41 17.51 29.59
C MET A 47 -13.47 16.51 30.08
N ARG A 48 -13.75 15.47 29.28
CA ARG A 48 -14.60 14.33 29.67
C ARG A 48 -13.73 13.10 29.92
N GLU A 49 -14.25 12.17 30.72
CA GLU A 49 -13.61 10.93 31.19
C GLU A 49 -13.16 9.95 30.08
N ASN A 50 -13.44 10.23 28.80
CA ASN A 50 -13.15 9.34 27.65
C ASN A 50 -11.93 9.78 26.82
N TYR A 51 -10.94 10.41 27.47
CA TYR A 51 -9.71 10.83 26.82
C TYR A 51 -8.84 9.62 26.43
N CYS A 52 -8.16 9.69 25.28
CA CYS A 52 -7.28 8.62 24.78
C CYS A 52 -6.00 9.21 24.16
N PHE A 53 -4.94 8.40 24.07
CA PHE A 53 -3.68 8.75 23.40
C PHE A 53 -3.46 7.93 22.12
N HIS A 54 -3.83 6.64 22.15
CA HIS A 54 -3.68 5.67 21.07
C HIS A 54 -4.95 4.83 20.87
N ASP A 55 -5.10 4.21 19.69
CA ASP A 55 -6.27 3.36 19.37
C ASP A 55 -6.47 2.18 20.33
N GLY A 56 -5.37 1.72 20.95
CA GLY A 56 -5.39 0.65 21.95
C GLY A 56 -6.07 1.04 23.27
N ASP A 57 -6.16 2.33 23.57
CA ASP A 57 -6.84 2.85 24.77
C ASP A 57 -8.37 2.76 24.63
N CYS A 58 -8.84 2.55 23.40
CA CYS A 58 -10.26 2.61 23.07
C CYS A 58 -10.88 1.20 23.01
N PRO A 59 -12.04 0.99 23.65
CA PRO A 59 -12.72 -0.30 23.64
C PRO A 59 -13.26 -0.63 22.24
N ASN A 60 -13.43 -1.92 21.94
CA ASN A 60 -14.01 -2.41 20.67
C ASN A 60 -13.26 -1.89 19.43
N ASP A 61 -13.98 -1.69 18.32
CA ASP A 61 -13.47 -1.11 17.07
C ASP A 61 -13.39 0.44 17.09
N GLN A 62 -13.19 1.05 18.27
CA GLN A 62 -13.04 2.50 18.37
C GLN A 62 -11.57 2.91 18.17
N LYS A 63 -11.35 4.05 17.51
CA LYS A 63 -10.03 4.69 17.40
C LYS A 63 -9.95 5.93 18.26
N CYS A 64 -8.72 6.28 18.58
CA CYS A 64 -8.44 7.52 19.28
C CYS A 64 -8.37 8.66 18.28
N CYS A 65 -9.46 9.42 18.16
CA CYS A 65 -9.65 10.43 17.13
C CYS A 65 -9.56 11.84 17.70
N SER A 66 -9.02 12.76 16.90
CA SER A 66 -8.99 14.19 17.27
C SER A 66 -10.40 14.78 17.17
N TYR A 67 -10.83 15.50 18.20
CA TYR A 67 -12.11 16.21 18.22
C TYR A 67 -11.88 17.64 18.69
N GLY A 68 -11.58 18.54 17.75
CA GLY A 68 -11.28 19.94 18.06
C GLY A 68 -10.04 20.08 18.95
N CYS A 69 -10.22 20.16 20.27
CA CYS A 69 -9.18 20.46 21.25
C CYS A 69 -8.70 19.27 22.10
N GLY A 70 -9.12 18.06 21.78
CA GLY A 70 -8.68 16.86 22.50
C GLY A 70 -8.75 15.62 21.64
N ARG A 71 -8.49 14.48 22.28
CA ARG A 71 -8.63 13.15 21.69
C ARG A 71 -9.66 12.37 22.46
N GLN A 72 -10.51 11.65 21.74
CA GLN A 72 -11.55 10.83 22.34
C GLN A 72 -11.72 9.54 21.54
N CYS A 73 -12.06 8.46 22.25
CA CYS A 73 -12.46 7.22 21.62
C CYS A 73 -13.76 7.41 20.85
N MET A 74 -13.69 7.20 19.53
CA MET A 74 -14.84 7.33 18.64
C MET A 74 -15.08 6.03 17.89
N ALA A 75 -16.36 5.70 17.73
CA ALA A 75 -16.79 4.65 16.83
C ALA A 75 -16.36 4.98 15.40
N LEU A 76 -15.70 4.03 14.76
CA LEU A 76 -15.34 4.15 13.35
C LEU A 76 -16.55 3.97 12.47
N TYR A 77 -16.65 4.80 11.45
CA TYR A 77 -17.42 4.44 10.26
C TYR A 77 -16.44 3.72 9.31
N ARG A 78 -16.84 2.55 8.83
CA ARG A 78 -16.14 1.90 7.73
C ARG A 78 -16.49 2.68 6.47
N GLU A 79 -15.51 3.32 5.84
CA GLU A 79 -15.71 3.86 4.50
C GLU A 79 -16.12 2.72 3.58
N LYS A 80 -17.15 2.95 2.78
CA LYS A 80 -17.58 1.97 1.79
C LYS A 80 -16.54 1.91 0.67
N PRO A 81 -16.29 0.73 0.09
CA PRO A 81 -15.31 0.58 -0.97
C PRO A 81 -15.71 1.37 -2.23
N GLY A 82 -14.71 1.76 -3.01
CA GLY A 82 -14.89 2.53 -4.26
C GLY A 82 -14.63 4.03 -4.10
N VAL A 83 -14.64 4.73 -5.23
CA VAL A 83 -14.25 6.14 -5.35
C VAL A 83 -15.44 6.97 -5.80
N CYS A 84 -15.55 8.18 -5.24
CA CYS A 84 -16.57 9.15 -5.64
C CYS A 84 -16.25 9.71 -7.05
N PRO A 85 -17.23 9.81 -7.96
CA PRO A 85 -17.04 10.41 -9.27
C PRO A 85 -16.52 11.86 -9.14
N SER A 86 -15.38 12.16 -9.77
CA SER A 86 -14.63 13.41 -9.52
C SER A 86 -15.16 14.63 -10.29
N LYS A 87 -15.88 14.42 -11.40
CA LYS A 87 -16.30 15.52 -12.27
C LYS A 87 -17.79 15.43 -12.59
N THR A 88 -18.47 16.55 -12.33
CA THR A 88 -19.84 16.87 -12.76
C THR A 88 -20.97 16.02 -12.19
N LEU A 89 -21.17 16.10 -10.87
CA LEU A 89 -22.56 16.23 -10.40
C LEU A 89 -23.00 17.66 -10.70
N GLY A 90 -23.42 17.88 -11.95
CA GLY A 90 -23.85 19.18 -12.42
C GLY A 90 -24.84 19.79 -11.45
N VAL A 91 -24.59 21.03 -11.02
CA VAL A 91 -25.46 21.86 -10.16
C VAL A 91 -26.39 21.01 -9.30
N GLY A 92 -25.80 20.12 -8.48
CA GLY A 92 -26.58 19.39 -7.50
C GLY A 92 -27.25 20.41 -6.59
N LEU A 93 -28.42 20.09 -6.05
CA LEU A 93 -28.99 20.90 -4.99
C LEU A 93 -27.91 21.06 -3.90
N CYS A 94 -27.67 22.30 -3.46
CA CYS A 94 -26.80 22.63 -2.33
C CYS A 94 -27.45 22.14 -1.03
N VAL A 95 -27.51 20.83 -0.86
CA VAL A 95 -28.14 20.15 0.27
C VAL A 95 -27.18 19.14 0.86
N GLU A 96 -27.18 19.08 2.19
CA GLU A 96 -26.44 18.10 2.98
C GLU A 96 -27.36 16.91 3.26
N LEU A 97 -27.41 15.95 2.33
CA LEU A 97 -28.26 14.74 2.45
C LEU A 97 -27.57 13.63 3.25
N CYS A 98 -26.25 13.67 3.36
CA CYS A 98 -25.44 12.72 4.11
C CYS A 98 -24.20 13.44 4.65
N SER A 99 -23.58 12.87 5.68
CA SER A 99 -22.26 13.33 6.15
C SER A 99 -21.23 12.22 6.16
N LEU A 100 -21.69 10.96 6.09
CA LEU A 100 -20.87 9.76 6.10
C LEU A 100 -21.46 8.73 5.13
N ASP A 101 -20.59 7.87 4.60
CA ASP A 101 -20.98 6.73 3.75
C ASP A 101 -22.04 5.82 4.41
N SER A 102 -22.00 5.72 5.74
CA SER A 102 -22.96 4.94 6.53
C SER A 102 -24.38 5.52 6.53
N ASN A 103 -24.55 6.80 6.23
CA ASN A 103 -25.88 7.40 6.06
C ASN A 103 -26.55 6.95 4.75
N CYS A 104 -25.75 6.46 3.80
CA CYS A 104 -26.23 6.08 2.49
C CYS A 104 -26.67 4.61 2.46
N PRO A 105 -27.72 4.27 1.70
CA PRO A 105 -28.15 2.89 1.54
C PRO A 105 -27.16 2.07 0.69
N ASN A 106 -27.18 0.74 0.85
CA ASN A 106 -26.41 -0.20 0.03
C ASN A 106 -24.90 0.16 -0.02
N ASP A 107 -24.28 0.06 -1.20
CA ASP A 107 -22.86 0.40 -1.41
C ASP A 107 -22.63 1.89 -1.78
N GLN A 108 -23.65 2.75 -1.66
CA GLN A 108 -23.51 4.16 -2.00
C GLN A 108 -22.61 4.90 -1.01
N LYS A 109 -21.75 5.79 -1.52
CA LYS A 109 -20.88 6.66 -0.74
C LYS A 109 -21.48 8.05 -0.62
N CYS A 110 -21.14 8.74 0.47
CA CYS A 110 -21.48 10.13 0.66
C CYS A 110 -20.45 10.99 -0.06
N CYS A 111 -20.81 11.47 -1.25
CA CYS A 111 -19.89 12.19 -2.13
C CYS A 111 -20.27 13.67 -2.20
N SER A 112 -19.26 14.53 -2.26
CA SER A 112 -19.49 15.97 -2.47
C SER A 112 -19.97 16.22 -3.91
N ASN A 113 -21.01 17.03 -4.05
CA ASN A 113 -21.49 17.52 -5.35
C ASN A 113 -20.97 18.92 -5.69
N GLY A 114 -19.99 19.44 -4.92
CA GLY A 114 -19.41 20.77 -5.08
C GLY A 114 -19.98 21.86 -4.16
N CYS A 115 -21.16 21.64 -3.56
CA CYS A 115 -21.79 22.59 -2.63
C CYS A 115 -22.41 21.93 -1.38
N GLY A 116 -22.75 20.65 -1.48
CA GLY A 116 -23.18 19.80 -0.38
C GLY A 116 -22.75 18.36 -0.59
N HIS A 117 -23.48 17.42 0.01
CA HIS A 117 -23.18 15.98 -0.05
C HIS A 117 -24.43 15.16 -0.36
N GLN A 118 -24.25 14.15 -1.20
CA GLN A 118 -25.32 13.25 -1.60
C GLN A 118 -24.82 11.81 -1.69
N CYS A 119 -25.72 10.87 -1.45
CA CYS A 119 -25.46 9.44 -1.63
C CYS A 119 -25.40 9.08 -3.11
N ILE A 120 -24.23 8.66 -3.57
CA ILE A 120 -23.92 8.37 -4.97
C ILE A 120 -23.29 6.98 -5.06
N ALA A 121 -23.60 6.26 -6.14
CA ALA A 121 -22.98 4.97 -6.41
C ALA A 121 -21.48 5.17 -6.74
N PRO A 122 -20.56 4.52 -6.01
CA PRO A 122 -19.14 4.67 -6.28
C PRO A 122 -18.71 3.85 -7.50
N TYR A 123 -17.61 4.25 -8.13
CA TYR A 123 -16.94 3.44 -9.14
C TYR A 123 -15.70 2.75 -8.55
N ARG A 124 -15.20 1.72 -9.24
CA ARG A 124 -13.92 1.08 -8.90
C ARG A 124 -12.83 1.70 -9.75
N GLU A 125 -11.78 2.22 -9.13
CA GLU A 125 -10.58 2.61 -9.86
C GLU A 125 -9.93 1.40 -10.50
N LYS A 126 -9.57 1.55 -11.77
CA LYS A 126 -8.85 0.51 -12.50
C LYS A 126 -7.34 0.71 -12.34
N PRO A 127 -6.57 -0.38 -12.26
CA PRO A 127 -5.12 -0.31 -12.08
C PRO A 127 -4.42 0.34 -13.28
N GLY A 128 -3.25 0.94 -13.02
CA GLY A 128 -2.43 1.62 -14.03
C GLY A 128 -2.54 3.15 -13.96
N VAL A 129 -1.60 3.83 -14.63
CA VAL A 129 -1.47 5.29 -14.60
C VAL A 129 -1.59 5.83 -16.03
N CYS A 130 -2.45 6.82 -16.23
CA CYS A 130 -2.62 7.45 -17.54
C CYS A 130 -1.28 8.04 -18.03
N PRO A 131 -0.94 7.85 -19.32
CA PRO A 131 0.27 8.44 -19.87
C PRO A 131 0.20 9.97 -19.78
N ARG A 132 1.35 10.60 -19.54
CA ARG A 132 1.45 12.06 -19.59
C ARG A 132 1.27 12.51 -21.03
N THR A 133 0.17 13.19 -21.32
CA THR A 133 -0.09 13.70 -22.67
C THR A 133 0.91 14.82 -23.00
N PRO A 134 1.71 14.71 -24.09
CA PRO A 134 2.66 15.76 -24.47
C PRO A 134 1.91 17.06 -24.79
N LEU A 135 2.39 18.19 -24.26
CA LEU A 135 1.74 19.52 -24.35
C LEU A 135 1.40 19.98 -25.78
N ARG A 136 2.01 19.39 -26.82
CA ARG A 136 1.82 19.73 -28.24
C ARG A 136 0.80 18.86 -28.99
N ILE A 137 0.34 17.75 -28.42
CA ILE A 137 -0.64 16.86 -29.07
C ILE A 137 -1.94 16.96 -28.28
N LYS A 138 -2.87 17.77 -28.78
CA LYS A 138 -4.24 17.83 -28.24
C LYS A 138 -5.11 16.89 -29.06
N GLY A 139 -5.67 15.88 -28.40
CA GLY A 139 -6.71 15.03 -28.97
C GLY A 139 -8.01 15.81 -29.19
N VAL A 140 -9.03 15.10 -29.67
CA VAL A 140 -10.36 15.70 -29.87
C VAL A 140 -10.91 16.17 -28.52
N CYS A 141 -11.39 17.41 -28.47
CA CYS A 141 -12.03 18.04 -27.31
C CYS A 141 -13.43 17.46 -27.09
N THR A 142 -13.51 16.19 -26.72
CA THR A 142 -14.77 15.50 -26.42
C THR A 142 -14.60 14.71 -25.15
N GLU A 143 -15.59 14.84 -24.26
CA GLU A 143 -15.69 14.06 -23.03
C GLU A 143 -16.38 12.73 -23.33
N ARG A 144 -15.59 11.69 -23.61
CA ARG A 144 -16.13 10.34 -23.90
C ARG A 144 -16.29 9.50 -22.64
N CYS A 145 -15.67 9.90 -21.54
CA CYS A 145 -15.76 9.27 -20.23
C CYS A 145 -15.52 10.34 -19.16
N SER A 146 -16.01 10.12 -17.95
CA SER A 146 -15.76 10.97 -16.77
C SER A 146 -14.91 10.27 -15.71
N HIS A 147 -15.00 8.94 -15.63
CA HIS A 147 -14.15 8.11 -14.78
C HIS A 147 -13.93 6.72 -15.38
N ASP A 148 -12.99 5.97 -14.81
CA ASP A 148 -12.62 4.62 -15.27
C ASP A 148 -13.82 3.66 -15.37
N GLY A 149 -14.83 3.83 -14.51
CA GLY A 149 -16.05 3.03 -14.52
C GLY A 149 -16.91 3.18 -15.78
N ASP A 150 -16.74 4.27 -16.55
CA ASP A 150 -17.46 4.48 -17.81
C ASP A 150 -16.85 3.68 -18.97
N CYS A 151 -15.59 3.27 -18.79
CA CYS A 151 -14.84 2.59 -19.82
C CYS A 151 -15.05 1.08 -19.72
N PRO A 152 -15.06 0.36 -20.85
CA PRO A 152 -15.13 -1.10 -20.85
C PRO A 152 -13.82 -1.72 -20.31
N ASN A 153 -13.89 -2.99 -19.90
CA ASN A 153 -12.73 -3.81 -19.53
C ASN A 153 -11.77 -3.11 -18.55
N ASP A 154 -10.45 -3.22 -18.77
CA ASP A 154 -9.39 -2.59 -17.97
C ASP A 154 -9.01 -1.18 -18.47
N GLU A 155 -9.80 -0.57 -19.36
CA GLU A 155 -9.47 0.76 -19.91
C GLU A 155 -9.73 1.88 -18.89
N LYS A 156 -8.82 2.85 -18.83
CA LYS A 156 -8.93 4.00 -17.95
C LYS A 156 -9.42 5.23 -18.70
N CYS A 157 -10.09 6.11 -17.97
CA CYS A 157 -10.54 7.40 -18.50
C CYS A 157 -9.39 8.41 -18.41
N CYS A 158 -8.65 8.56 -19.51
CA CYS A 158 -7.43 9.38 -19.54
C CYS A 158 -7.64 10.67 -20.31
N SER A 159 -6.97 11.74 -19.87
CA SER A 159 -6.98 13.01 -20.59
C SER A 159 -6.16 12.90 -21.88
N ASN A 160 -6.76 13.31 -22.99
CA ASN A 160 -6.08 13.41 -24.28
C ASN A 160 -5.53 14.83 -24.53
N GLY A 161 -5.39 15.65 -23.49
CA GLY A 161 -4.90 17.03 -23.56
C GLY A 161 -5.98 18.07 -23.86
N CYS A 162 -7.20 17.68 -24.23
CA CYS A 162 -8.35 18.58 -24.32
C CYS A 162 -9.59 18.03 -23.61
N GLY A 163 -9.97 16.79 -23.88
CA GLY A 163 -11.05 16.06 -23.19
C GLY A 163 -10.53 14.77 -22.56
N HIS A 164 -11.44 13.82 -22.34
CA HIS A 164 -11.13 12.50 -21.80
C HIS A 164 -11.65 11.39 -22.71
N GLN A 165 -10.87 10.31 -22.80
CA GLN A 165 -11.23 9.14 -23.59
C GLN A 165 -10.76 7.86 -22.89
N CYS A 166 -11.54 6.80 -23.06
CA CYS A 166 -11.15 5.46 -22.65
C CYS A 166 -9.90 5.00 -23.41
N MET A 167 -8.87 4.66 -22.65
CA MET A 167 -7.58 4.21 -23.17
C MET A 167 -7.19 2.90 -22.50
N ALA A 168 -6.89 1.90 -23.31
CA ALA A 168 -6.21 0.71 -22.84
C ALA A 168 -4.79 1.10 -22.39
N LEU A 169 -4.50 0.89 -21.11
CA LEU A 169 -3.15 1.10 -20.62
C LEU A 169 -2.26 -0.12 -20.88
N PRO A 170 -0.96 0.09 -21.13
CA PRO A 170 -0.01 -0.99 -21.14
C PRO A 170 -0.04 -1.70 -19.78
N LYS A 171 -0.28 -3.02 -19.79
CA LYS A 171 -0.22 -3.82 -18.56
C LYS A 171 1.24 -3.91 -18.14
N GLU A 172 1.60 -3.39 -16.97
CA GLU A 172 2.91 -3.66 -16.39
C GLU A 172 3.03 -5.16 -16.13
N LYS A 173 4.08 -5.77 -16.66
CA LYS A 173 4.37 -7.17 -16.37
C LYS A 173 5.09 -7.27 -15.01
N PRO A 174 4.92 -8.37 -14.28
CA PRO A 174 5.61 -8.59 -13.01
C PRO A 174 7.14 -8.56 -13.15
N GLY A 175 7.83 -8.11 -12.10
CA GLY A 175 9.30 -8.07 -12.03
C GLY A 175 9.88 -6.66 -12.19
N VAL A 176 11.16 -6.51 -11.83
CA VAL A 176 11.87 -5.21 -11.81
C VAL A 176 13.01 -5.22 -12.82
N CYS A 177 13.06 -4.21 -13.70
CA CYS A 177 14.15 -4.09 -14.68
C CYS A 177 15.52 -4.00 -14.00
N PRO A 178 16.57 -4.61 -14.59
CA PRO A 178 17.92 -4.50 -14.07
C PRO A 178 18.37 -3.03 -14.05
N ARG A 179 19.09 -2.65 -13.00
CA ARG A 179 19.65 -1.29 -12.91
C ARG A 179 20.72 -1.11 -13.99
N THR A 180 20.56 -0.09 -14.81
CA THR A 180 21.57 0.33 -15.79
C THR A 180 22.83 0.82 -15.07
N THR A 181 23.97 0.18 -15.33
CA THR A 181 25.28 0.67 -14.86
C THR A 181 25.98 1.45 -15.96
N PRO A 182 26.91 2.38 -15.66
CA PRO A 182 27.65 3.13 -16.69
C PRO A 182 28.44 2.26 -17.68
N ARG A 183 28.68 0.98 -17.34
CA ARG A 183 29.35 0.00 -18.20
C ARG A 183 28.41 -0.65 -19.22
N MET A 184 27.09 -0.60 -19.02
CA MET A 184 26.12 -1.10 -19.99
C MET A 184 25.97 -0.11 -21.14
N LYS A 185 26.67 -0.38 -22.24
CA LYS A 185 26.45 0.26 -23.54
C LYS A 185 25.69 -0.69 -24.46
N GLY A 186 24.41 -0.89 -24.16
CA GLY A 186 23.52 -1.61 -25.06
C GLY A 186 23.37 -0.89 -26.40
N VAL A 187 22.76 -1.57 -27.37
CA VAL A 187 22.45 -0.97 -28.67
C VAL A 187 21.46 0.19 -28.46
N CYS A 188 21.79 1.36 -28.98
CA CYS A 188 20.96 2.57 -28.95
C CYS A 188 19.78 2.44 -29.92
N ALA A 189 18.82 1.58 -29.58
CA ALA A 189 17.62 1.35 -30.36
C ALA A 189 16.42 1.24 -29.43
N GLU A 190 15.32 1.90 -29.81
CA GLU A 190 14.02 1.84 -29.13
C GLU A 190 13.23 0.66 -29.70
N ARG A 191 13.46 -0.55 -29.16
CA ARG A 191 12.80 -1.78 -29.65
C ARG A 191 11.46 -2.05 -28.99
N CYS A 192 11.17 -1.36 -27.89
CA CYS A 192 9.91 -1.40 -27.16
C CYS A 192 9.71 -0.04 -26.48
N SER A 193 8.46 0.33 -26.20
CA SER A 193 8.08 1.51 -25.42
C SER A 193 7.44 1.13 -24.07
N HIS A 194 6.81 -0.04 -24.01
CA HIS A 194 6.22 -0.57 -22.78
C HIS A 194 6.26 -2.10 -22.75
N ASP A 195 6.08 -2.68 -21.56
CA ASP A 195 6.10 -4.14 -21.34
C ASP A 195 5.15 -4.92 -22.27
N GLY A 196 4.03 -4.31 -22.66
CA GLY A 196 3.07 -4.89 -23.60
C GLY A 196 3.59 -5.08 -25.03
N ASP A 197 4.67 -4.38 -25.43
CA ASP A 197 5.29 -4.57 -26.75
C ASP A 197 6.12 -5.85 -26.80
N CYS A 198 6.51 -6.34 -25.63
CA CYS A 198 7.36 -7.49 -25.50
C CYS A 198 6.52 -8.77 -25.45
N PRO A 199 7.00 -9.87 -26.05
CA PRO A 199 6.32 -11.15 -25.94
C PRO A 199 6.41 -11.72 -24.52
N ASN A 200 5.54 -12.69 -24.19
CA ASN A 200 5.58 -13.46 -22.95
C ASN A 200 5.67 -12.58 -21.68
N ASP A 201 6.52 -12.95 -20.71
CA ASP A 201 6.76 -12.22 -19.46
C ASP A 201 7.96 -11.25 -19.55
N GLU A 202 8.43 -10.90 -20.75
CA GLU A 202 9.55 -9.97 -20.93
C GLU A 202 9.12 -8.53 -20.70
N LYS A 203 9.95 -7.74 -20.02
CA LYS A 203 9.70 -6.32 -19.75
C LYS A 203 10.52 -5.43 -20.66
N CYS A 204 10.00 -4.23 -20.94
CA CYS A 204 10.70 -3.25 -21.72
C CYS A 204 11.68 -2.48 -20.81
N CYS A 205 12.96 -2.87 -20.86
CA CYS A 205 13.97 -2.34 -19.96
C CYS A 205 15.01 -1.49 -20.70
N SER A 206 15.53 -0.46 -20.03
CA SER A 206 16.64 0.31 -20.58
C SER A 206 17.92 -0.52 -20.58
N ASN A 207 18.63 -0.52 -21.69
CA ASN A 207 19.93 -1.19 -21.83
C ASN A 207 21.13 -0.21 -21.67
N GLY A 208 20.87 0.98 -21.13
CA GLY A 208 21.85 2.05 -20.94
C GLY A 208 21.96 3.04 -22.12
N CYS A 209 21.37 2.74 -23.28
CA CYS A 209 21.27 3.70 -24.39
C CYS A 209 19.87 3.79 -25.02
N GLY A 210 19.17 2.66 -25.15
CA GLY A 210 17.78 2.59 -25.60
C GLY A 210 16.97 1.59 -24.77
N HIS A 211 15.93 1.01 -25.35
CA HIS A 211 15.04 0.06 -24.69
C HIS A 211 14.94 -1.27 -25.45
N GLN A 212 14.94 -2.37 -24.70
CA GLN A 212 14.84 -3.72 -25.24
C GLN A 212 14.03 -4.63 -24.33
N CYS A 213 13.25 -5.51 -24.94
CA CYS A 213 12.57 -6.60 -24.26
C CYS A 213 13.59 -7.49 -23.57
N THR A 214 13.51 -7.53 -22.24
CA THR A 214 14.43 -8.26 -21.38
C THR A 214 13.61 -9.31 -20.62
N PRO A 215 13.93 -10.60 -20.80
CA PRO A 215 13.37 -11.64 -19.94
C PRO A 215 13.83 -11.39 -18.52
N LEU A 216 12.90 -11.07 -17.63
CA LEU A 216 13.24 -10.92 -16.23
C LEU A 216 13.26 -12.30 -15.57
N PRO A 217 14.28 -12.58 -14.77
CA PRO A 217 14.27 -13.80 -13.99
C PRO A 217 13.14 -13.65 -12.95
N LYS A 218 12.18 -14.59 -12.98
CA LYS A 218 11.03 -14.62 -12.07
C LYS A 218 11.57 -14.77 -10.65
N GLU A 219 11.10 -13.96 -9.70
CA GLU A 219 11.41 -14.19 -8.29
C GLU A 219 11.11 -15.66 -7.97
N LYS A 220 12.08 -16.33 -7.34
CA LYS A 220 11.88 -17.72 -6.98
C LYS A 220 10.77 -17.79 -5.91
N PRO A 221 9.72 -18.60 -6.13
CA PRO A 221 8.62 -18.70 -5.19
C PRO A 221 9.09 -19.20 -3.83
N GLY A 222 8.38 -18.78 -2.77
CA GLY A 222 8.66 -19.12 -1.38
C GLY A 222 9.30 -17.97 -0.59
N VAL A 223 9.43 -18.15 0.72
CA VAL A 223 10.00 -17.14 1.64
C VAL A 223 11.25 -17.69 2.33
N CYS A 224 12.10 -16.79 2.83
CA CYS A 224 13.24 -17.22 3.63
C CYS A 224 12.77 -17.96 4.89
N PRO A 225 13.29 -19.16 5.18
CA PRO A 225 12.92 -19.90 6.38
C PRO A 225 13.26 -19.09 7.64
N MET A 226 12.28 -18.94 8.53
CA MET A 226 12.44 -18.24 9.83
C MET A 226 13.48 -18.92 10.75
N THR A 227 13.85 -20.18 10.46
CA THR A 227 14.82 -20.97 11.23
C THR A 227 16.28 -20.60 10.97
N LEU A 228 16.58 -19.61 10.14
CA LEU A 228 17.95 -19.12 9.92
C LEU A 228 18.57 -18.40 11.13
N ALA A 229 17.91 -18.42 12.29
CA ALA A 229 18.51 -18.11 13.59
C ALA A 229 19.41 -19.22 14.16
N GLY A 230 19.52 -20.38 13.51
CA GLY A 230 20.14 -21.58 14.09
C GLY A 230 21.23 -22.31 13.31
N LEU A 231 21.60 -21.89 12.09
CA LEU A 231 22.70 -22.53 11.36
C LEU A 231 24.01 -21.77 11.57
N ARG A 232 25.05 -22.48 12.01
CA ARG A 232 26.47 -22.04 11.99
C ARG A 232 26.90 -21.80 10.53
N GLY A 233 26.44 -20.71 9.93
CA GLY A 233 26.90 -20.23 8.63
C GLY A 233 27.92 -19.11 8.80
N SER A 234 28.92 -19.06 7.92
CA SER A 234 29.89 -17.97 7.86
C SER A 234 29.18 -16.63 7.61
N CYS A 235 29.73 -15.54 8.16
CA CYS A 235 29.22 -14.18 7.99
C CYS A 235 29.64 -13.58 6.65
N GLU A 236 29.59 -14.41 5.61
CA GLU A 236 30.09 -14.11 4.28
C GLU A 236 28.92 -13.76 3.36
N GLU A 237 29.14 -12.82 2.43
CA GLU A 237 28.17 -12.50 1.38
C GLU A 237 28.34 -13.47 0.21
N LEU A 238 27.66 -14.62 0.27
CA LEU A 238 27.71 -15.64 -0.78
C LEU A 238 26.74 -15.36 -1.94
N CYS A 239 25.73 -14.52 -1.71
CA CYS A 239 24.74 -14.14 -2.71
C CYS A 239 24.29 -12.70 -2.49
N VAL A 240 23.91 -12.02 -3.57
CA VAL A 240 23.31 -10.67 -3.53
C VAL A 240 21.80 -10.77 -3.75
N SER A 241 21.35 -11.75 -4.52
CA SER A 241 19.95 -11.98 -4.89
C SER A 241 19.63 -13.47 -5.04
N ASP A 242 18.34 -13.82 -5.05
CA ASP A 242 17.86 -15.19 -5.28
C ASP A 242 18.40 -15.82 -6.57
N PHE A 243 18.81 -15.01 -7.54
CA PHE A 243 19.33 -15.43 -8.83
C PHE A 243 20.76 -15.97 -8.77
N ASP A 244 21.53 -15.58 -7.75
CA ASP A 244 22.88 -16.10 -7.52
C ASP A 244 22.84 -17.53 -6.97
N CYS A 245 21.69 -17.92 -6.42
CA CYS A 245 21.50 -19.21 -5.80
C CYS A 245 21.06 -20.27 -6.82
N PRO A 246 21.46 -21.54 -6.66
CA PRO A 246 21.00 -22.61 -7.54
C PRO A 246 19.53 -22.97 -7.29
N ARG A 247 18.86 -23.56 -8.30
CA ARG A 247 17.52 -24.16 -8.19
C ARG A 247 16.47 -23.21 -7.56
N ASN A 248 15.70 -23.67 -6.58
CA ASN A 248 14.66 -22.89 -5.88
C ASN A 248 15.18 -22.29 -4.55
N GLU A 249 16.50 -22.13 -4.40
CA GLU A 249 17.08 -21.49 -3.22
C GLU A 249 16.98 -19.97 -3.32
N LYS A 250 16.64 -19.34 -2.19
CA LYS A 250 16.57 -17.89 -2.00
C LYS A 250 17.81 -17.39 -1.28
N CYS A 251 18.22 -16.18 -1.61
CA CYS A 251 19.32 -15.49 -0.97
C CYS A 251 18.81 -14.84 0.32
N CYS A 252 19.12 -15.45 1.45
CA CYS A 252 18.56 -15.07 2.74
C CYS A 252 19.61 -14.49 3.66
N SER A 253 19.23 -13.45 4.41
CA SER A 253 20.09 -12.79 5.38
C SER A 253 20.34 -13.70 6.59
N SER A 254 21.61 -13.90 6.91
CA SER A 254 22.09 -14.54 8.13
C SER A 254 21.99 -13.62 9.34
N ILE A 255 21.94 -14.20 10.53
CA ILE A 255 21.93 -13.47 11.82
C ILE A 255 23.15 -12.56 12.02
N CYS A 256 24.29 -12.89 11.41
CA CYS A 256 25.51 -12.10 11.54
C CYS A 256 25.72 -11.09 10.39
N GLY A 257 24.70 -10.84 9.58
CA GLY A 257 24.70 -9.82 8.53
C GLY A 257 25.18 -10.27 7.15
N GLY A 258 25.67 -11.51 7.00
CA GLY A 258 25.96 -12.12 5.70
C GLY A 258 24.71 -12.59 4.95
N ARG A 259 24.87 -13.07 3.71
CA ARG A 259 23.77 -13.61 2.88
C ARG A 259 24.15 -14.98 2.33
N LEU A 260 23.25 -15.95 2.42
CA LEU A 260 23.51 -17.32 1.93
C LEU A 260 22.31 -17.90 1.17
N CYS A 261 22.58 -18.83 0.27
CA CYS A 261 21.57 -19.53 -0.51
C CYS A 261 20.89 -20.62 0.30
N THR A 262 19.58 -20.47 0.51
CA THR A 262 18.80 -21.37 1.37
C THR A 262 17.56 -21.86 0.63
N PRO A 263 17.15 -23.13 0.78
CA PRO A 263 15.89 -23.62 0.25
C PRO A 263 14.72 -22.78 0.75
N ALA A 264 13.84 -22.35 -0.15
CA ALA A 264 12.65 -21.58 0.21
C ALA A 264 11.67 -22.44 1.04
N SER A 265 10.98 -21.81 2.00
CA SER A 265 9.80 -22.38 2.71
C SER A 265 8.50 -22.05 2.01
#